data_AF-A0A7V4PJ54-F1
#
_entry.id   AF-A0A7V4PJ54-F1
#
_cell.length_a   1.000
_cell.length_b   1.000
_cell.length_c   1.000
_cell.angle_alpha   90.00
_cell.angle_beta   90.00
_cell.angle_gamma   90.00
#
_symmetry.space_group_name_H-M   'P 1'
#
loop_
_entity.id
_entity.type
_entity.pdbx_description
1 polymer ?
#
loop_
_entity_poly.entity_id
_entity_poly.type
_entity_poly.pdbx_seq_one_letter_code
_entity_poly.pdbx_strand_id
1 'polypeptide(L)'
;MAELKEINKKLEEIYHKIKAEIQWEPIGHTPMPEIADLRNWDMKLLQTYKPWYAPFCDLCCFCTYGKCDLTEDRRGACGIDIATQQARFVLLACLMGCSAHASHAGHILEVLIEK
;
A
#
# COMPACT_ATOMS: atom_id res chain seq x y z
N MET A 1 13.13 11.42 -29.28
CA MET A 1 12.26 10.24 -29.21
C MET A 1 13.05 9.19 -28.47
N ALA A 2 12.80 9.01 -27.17
CA ALA A 2 13.59 8.10 -26.35
C ALA A 2 13.46 6.68 -26.94
N GLU A 3 14.60 6.05 -27.21
CA GLU A 3 14.69 4.70 -27.75
C GLU A 3 13.84 3.76 -26.89
N LEU A 4 12.87 3.10 -27.54
CA LEU A 4 12.02 2.08 -26.96
C LEU A 4 12.91 0.92 -26.51
N LYS A 5 13.40 0.98 -25.26
CA LYS A 5 13.86 -0.20 -24.52
C LYS A 5 12.79 -1.27 -24.72
N GLU A 6 13.20 -2.47 -25.16
CA GLU A 6 12.33 -3.64 -25.31
C GLU A 6 11.26 -3.64 -24.22
N ILE A 7 10.02 -3.38 -24.64
CA ILE A 7 8.88 -3.34 -23.74
C ILE A 7 8.69 -4.80 -23.32
N ASN A 8 8.94 -5.10 -22.05
CA ASN A 8 8.61 -6.43 -21.55
C ASN A 8 7.08 -6.60 -21.59
N LYS A 9 6.61 -7.84 -21.71
CA LYS A 9 5.17 -8.15 -21.79
C LYS A 9 4.32 -7.46 -20.70
N LYS A 10 4.86 -7.31 -19.49
CA LYS A 10 4.17 -6.62 -18.38
C LYS A 10 3.91 -5.14 -18.70
N LEU A 11 4.87 -4.44 -19.28
CA LEU A 11 4.75 -3.03 -19.62
C LEU A 11 3.79 -2.81 -20.80
N GLU A 12 3.78 -3.71 -21.79
CA GLU A 12 2.76 -3.75 -22.85
C GLU A 12 1.34 -3.87 -22.28
N GLU A 13 1.13 -4.81 -21.35
CA GLU A 13 -0.15 -5.01 -20.68
C GLU A 13 -0.58 -3.77 -19.87
N ILE A 14 0.35 -3.11 -19.18
CA ILE A 14 0.07 -1.87 -18.45
C ILE A 14 -0.36 -0.78 -19.43
N TYR A 15 0.38 -0.57 -20.52
CA TYR A 15 0.09 0.48 -21.50
C TYR A 15 -1.28 0.28 -22.15
N HIS A 16 -1.63 -0.95 -22.47
CA HIS A 16 -2.97 -1.29 -22.94
C HIS A 16 -4.05 -0.98 -21.89
N LYS A 17 -3.84 -1.36 -20.62
CA LYS A 17 -4.83 -1.11 -19.54
C LYS A 17 -5.07 0.38 -19.27
N ILE A 18 -4.01 1.19 -19.32
CA ILE A 18 -4.10 2.65 -19.06
C ILE A 18 -4.46 3.45 -20.32
N LYS A 19 -4.66 2.80 -21.47
CA LYS A 19 -4.93 3.46 -22.76
C LYS A 19 -3.86 4.50 -23.13
N ALA A 20 -2.60 4.09 -23.06
CA ALA A 20 -1.43 4.92 -23.30
C ALA A 20 -1.40 5.62 -24.67
N GLU A 21 -2.20 5.16 -25.64
CA GLU A 21 -2.37 5.76 -26.95
C GLU A 21 -3.12 7.12 -26.95
N ILE A 22 -3.82 7.45 -25.86
CA ILE A 22 -4.59 8.69 -25.75
C ILE A 22 -3.64 9.88 -25.57
N GLN A 23 -3.42 10.63 -26.66
CA GLN A 23 -2.40 11.70 -26.71
C GLN A 23 -2.59 12.84 -25.70
N TRP A 24 -3.83 13.15 -25.29
CA TRP A 24 -4.08 14.26 -24.37
C TRP A 24 -3.75 13.92 -22.91
N GLU A 25 -3.65 12.64 -22.57
CA GLU A 25 -3.34 12.15 -21.22
C GLU A 25 -1.93 11.56 -21.19
N PRO A 26 -0.90 12.34 -20.78
CA PRO A 26 0.46 11.83 -20.74
C PRO A 26 0.62 10.76 -19.65
N ILE A 27 1.37 9.71 -19.95
CA ILE A 27 1.67 8.64 -18.99
C ILE A 27 2.49 9.21 -17.83
N GLY A 28 2.03 8.95 -16.59
CA GLY A 28 2.74 9.31 -15.38
C GLY A 28 4.07 8.55 -15.19
N HIS A 29 4.88 8.99 -14.23
CA HIS A 29 6.21 8.42 -13.98
C HIS A 29 6.19 6.96 -13.49
N THR A 30 5.11 6.55 -12.80
CA THR A 30 4.94 5.21 -12.21
C THR A 30 3.55 4.66 -12.54
N PRO A 31 3.30 4.22 -13.79
CA PRO A 31 2.01 3.68 -14.19
C PRO A 31 1.75 2.32 -13.54
N MET A 32 0.58 2.15 -12.92
CA MET A 32 0.18 0.94 -12.18
C MET A 32 1.27 0.39 -11.23
N PRO A 33 1.66 1.16 -10.19
CA PRO A 33 2.77 0.81 -9.33
C PRO A 33 2.47 -0.41 -8.44
N GLU A 34 3.50 -1.19 -8.16
CA GLU A 34 3.54 -2.21 -7.11
C GLU A 34 3.94 -1.59 -5.75
N ILE A 35 3.84 -2.37 -4.68
CA ILE A 35 4.12 -1.93 -3.29
C ILE A 35 5.49 -1.23 -3.16
N ALA A 36 6.53 -1.69 -3.86
CA ALA A 36 7.88 -1.18 -3.72
C ALA A 36 8.17 0.06 -4.58
N ASP A 37 7.35 0.35 -5.60
CA ASP A 37 7.69 1.34 -6.64
C ASP A 37 7.69 2.77 -6.10
N LEU A 38 6.85 3.05 -5.11
CA LEU A 38 6.75 4.36 -4.46
C LEU A 38 7.63 4.50 -3.21
N ARG A 39 8.36 3.44 -2.81
CA ARG A 39 9.12 3.41 -1.55
C ARG A 39 10.10 4.56 -1.42
N ASN A 40 10.76 4.96 -2.51
CA ASN A 40 11.70 6.08 -2.49
C ASN A 40 11.01 7.40 -2.11
N TRP A 41 9.80 7.60 -2.61
CA TRP A 41 8.98 8.76 -2.28
C TRP A 41 8.46 8.68 -0.84
N ASP A 42 7.96 7.52 -0.43
CA ASP A 42 7.50 7.28 0.94
C ASP A 42 8.61 7.57 1.96
N MET A 43 9.83 7.08 1.71
CA MET A 43 10.97 7.33 2.59
C MET A 43 11.35 8.81 2.65
N LYS A 44 11.17 9.56 1.56
CA LYS A 44 11.40 11.03 1.55
C LYS A 44 10.36 11.76 2.40
N LEU A 45 9.10 11.32 2.34
CA LEU A 45 8.05 11.84 3.21
C LEU A 45 8.33 11.52 4.68
N LEU A 46 8.70 10.27 5.00
CA LEU A 46 8.99 9.83 6.37
C LEU A 46 10.25 10.49 6.97
N GLN A 47 11.21 10.90 6.14
CA GLN A 47 12.35 11.71 6.59
C GLN A 47 11.92 13.12 7.02
N THR A 48 10.97 13.71 6.30
CA THR A 48 10.47 15.08 6.54
C THR A 48 9.46 15.10 7.69
N TYR A 49 8.51 14.16 7.66
CA TYR A 49 7.42 14.01 8.61
C TYR A 49 7.59 12.69 9.34
N LYS A 50 8.41 12.71 10.39
CA LYS A 50 8.65 11.50 11.19
C LYS A 50 7.34 11.05 11.84
N PRO A 51 6.96 9.77 11.70
CA PRO A 51 5.77 9.26 12.35
C PRO A 51 5.96 9.32 13.87
N TRP A 52 4.96 9.85 14.56
CA TRP A 52 4.85 9.77 16.00
C TRP A 52 3.77 8.75 16.33
N TYR A 53 4.18 7.60 16.88
CA TYR A 53 3.27 6.56 17.31
C TYR A 53 2.96 6.76 18.79
N ALA A 54 1.72 7.18 19.09
CA ALA A 54 1.14 7.08 20.42
C ALA A 54 0.41 5.72 20.51
N PRO A 55 0.94 4.72 21.23
CA PRO A 55 0.32 3.40 21.27
C PRO A 55 -1.08 3.47 21.88
N PHE A 56 -2.09 2.98 21.15
CA PHE A 56 -3.43 2.80 21.71
C PHE A 56 -3.51 1.53 22.58
N CYS A 57 -2.58 0.59 22.36
CA CYS A 57 -2.45 -0.67 23.06
C CYS A 57 -0.98 -1.11 23.00
N ASP A 58 -0.42 -1.50 24.14
CA ASP A 58 0.97 -1.95 24.27
C ASP A 58 1.16 -3.45 23.99
N LEU A 59 0.12 -4.11 23.46
CA LEU A 59 0.14 -5.55 23.17
C LEU A 59 0.01 -5.83 21.66
N CYS A 60 0.68 -6.88 21.19
CA CYS A 60 0.43 -7.46 19.88
C CYS A 60 -0.36 -8.77 20.01
N CYS A 61 -1.48 -8.89 19.28
CA CYS A 61 -2.36 -10.06 19.30
C CYS A 61 -2.63 -10.65 17.89
N PHE A 62 -1.76 -10.38 16.92
CA PHE A 62 -2.03 -10.68 15.49
C PHE A 62 -1.69 -12.12 15.07
N CYS A 63 -1.21 -12.96 15.97
CA CYS A 63 -0.93 -14.36 15.69
C CYS A 63 -1.05 -15.20 16.97
N THR A 64 -0.98 -16.52 16.82
CA THR A 64 -1.12 -17.49 17.91
C THR A 64 0.06 -17.53 18.89
N TYR A 65 1.21 -16.93 18.55
CA TYR A 65 2.31 -16.70 19.50
C TYR A 65 2.01 -15.61 20.53
N GLY A 66 1.00 -14.76 20.28
CA GLY A 66 0.59 -13.70 21.19
C GLY A 66 -0.25 -14.21 22.37
N LYS A 67 -0.67 -13.33 23.29
CA LYS A 67 -0.46 -11.87 23.30
C LYS A 67 0.98 -11.52 23.69
N CYS A 68 1.67 -10.74 22.88
CA CYS A 68 3.01 -10.25 23.20
C CYS A 68 2.93 -8.89 23.90
N ASP A 69 3.58 -8.78 25.05
CA ASP A 69 3.82 -7.52 25.77
C ASP A 69 4.97 -6.75 25.11
N LEU A 70 4.70 -5.54 24.62
CA LEU A 70 5.65 -4.66 23.95
C LEU A 70 6.02 -3.42 24.78
N THR A 71 5.67 -3.40 26.06
CA THR A 71 6.10 -2.34 26.99
C THR A 71 7.62 -2.34 27.18
N GLU A 72 8.20 -1.21 27.62
CA GLU A 72 9.63 -1.11 27.95
C GLU A 72 10.57 -1.56 26.81
N ASP A 73 10.24 -1.23 25.56
CA ASP A 73 11.00 -1.62 24.36
C ASP A 73 11.16 -3.15 24.18
N ARG A 74 10.30 -3.95 24.83
CA ARG A 74 10.22 -5.39 24.58
C ARG A 74 9.80 -5.67 23.14
N ARG A 75 10.21 -6.84 22.67
CA ARG A 75 9.87 -7.33 21.32
C ARG A 75 8.91 -8.50 21.42
N GLY A 76 8.02 -8.59 20.45
CA GLY A 76 7.15 -9.75 20.32
C GLY A 76 7.92 -11.02 19.99
N ALA A 77 7.25 -12.17 20.06
CA ALA A 77 7.86 -13.47 19.78
C ALA A 77 8.52 -13.57 18.40
N CYS A 78 8.04 -12.79 17.41
CA CYS A 78 8.64 -12.69 16.08
C CYS A 78 9.70 -11.59 15.93
N GLY A 79 10.04 -10.87 17.01
CA GLY A 79 11.02 -9.79 17.01
C GLY A 79 10.47 -8.39 16.70
N ILE A 80 9.17 -8.23 16.45
CA ILE A 80 8.55 -6.92 16.20
C ILE A 80 8.61 -6.01 17.43
N ASP A 81 8.93 -4.73 17.25
CA ASP A 81 8.87 -3.70 18.30
C ASP A 81 7.52 -2.97 18.31
N ILE A 82 7.29 -2.16 19.36
CA ILE A 82 6.03 -1.44 19.53
C ILE A 82 5.77 -0.45 18.39
N ALA A 83 6.77 0.30 17.94
CA ALA A 83 6.63 1.27 16.86
C ALA A 83 6.18 0.60 15.54
N THR A 84 6.82 -0.51 15.17
CA THR A 84 6.47 -1.27 13.98
C THR A 84 5.08 -1.90 14.10
N GLN A 85 4.70 -2.38 15.30
CA GLN A 85 3.35 -2.88 15.54
C GLN A 85 2.29 -1.78 15.40
N GLN A 86 2.54 -0.58 15.92
CA GLN A 86 1.61 0.56 15.76
C GLN A 86 1.49 0.96 14.28
N ALA A 87 2.60 1.03 13.55
CA ALA A 87 2.60 1.28 12.11
C ALA A 87 1.74 0.25 11.36
N ARG A 88 1.89 -1.04 11.71
CA ARG A 88 1.12 -2.15 11.12
C ARG A 88 -0.38 -2.04 11.45
N PHE A 89 -0.73 -1.60 12.66
CA PHE A 89 -2.12 -1.39 13.04
C PHE A 89 -2.77 -0.26 12.23
N VAL A 90 -2.07 0.87 12.06
CA VAL A 90 -2.54 1.99 11.24
C VAL A 90 -2.69 1.56 9.78
N LEU A 91 -1.71 0.83 9.23
CA LEU A 91 -1.80 0.28 7.88
C LEU A 91 -3.02 -0.63 7.72
N LEU A 92 -3.29 -1.50 8.70
CA LEU A 92 -4.47 -2.37 8.68
C LEU A 92 -5.77 -1.54 8.64
N ALA A 93 -5.88 -0.48 9.46
CA ALA A 93 -7.04 0.42 9.43
C ALA A 93 -7.21 1.12 8.06
N CYS A 94 -6.12 1.60 7.47
CA CYS A 94 -6.15 2.18 6.11
C CYS A 94 -6.63 1.15 5.06
N LEU A 95 -6.12 -0.08 5.14
CA LEU A 95 -6.50 -1.16 4.22
C LEU A 95 -7.96 -1.58 4.42
N MET A 96 -8.47 -1.61 5.64
CA MET A 96 -9.89 -1.88 5.91
C MET A 96 -10.80 -0.86 5.20
N GLY A 97 -10.47 0.44 5.29
CA GLY A 97 -11.20 1.50 4.59
C GLY A 97 -11.09 1.37 3.07
N CYS A 98 -9.89 1.10 2.56
CA CYS A 98 -9.66 0.85 1.14
C CYS A 98 -10.47 -0.35 0.62
N SER A 99 -10.48 -1.47 1.34
CA SER A 99 -11.24 -2.68 0.99
C SER A 99 -12.75 -2.42 0.99
N ALA A 100 -13.26 -1.68 1.97
CA ALA A 100 -14.68 -1.32 2.03
C ALA A 100 -15.10 -0.50 0.80
N HIS A 101 -14.35 0.55 0.47
CA HIS A 101 -14.66 1.39 -0.69
C HIS A 101 -14.45 0.66 -2.02
N ALA A 102 -13.40 -0.14 -2.14
CA ALA A 102 -13.14 -0.94 -3.34
C ALA A 102 -14.26 -1.97 -3.57
N SER A 103 -14.70 -2.68 -2.52
CA SER A 103 -15.80 -3.65 -2.63
C SER A 103 -17.12 -2.97 -2.98
N HIS A 104 -17.41 -1.80 -2.38
CA HIS A 104 -18.60 -1.03 -2.71
C HIS A 104 -18.58 -0.59 -4.19
N ALA A 105 -17.50 0.04 -4.64
CA ALA A 105 -17.36 0.48 -6.03
C ALA A 105 -17.42 -0.70 -7.01
N GLY A 106 -16.77 -1.81 -6.68
CA GLY A 106 -16.82 -3.04 -7.47
C GLY A 106 -18.24 -3.56 -7.64
N HIS A 107 -19.02 -3.61 -6.55
CA HIS A 107 -20.42 -4.03 -6.63
C HIS A 107 -21.28 -3.09 -7.52
N ILE A 108 -21.12 -1.78 -7.38
CA ILE A 108 -21.83 -0.81 -8.24
C ILE A 108 -21.46 -1.02 -9.71
N LEU A 109 -20.16 -1.19 -9.99
CA LEU A 109 -19.67 -1.35 -11.36
C LEU A 109 -20.26 -2.59 -12.03
N GLU A 110 -20.28 -3.73 -11.34
CA GLU A 110 -20.91 -4.97 -11.85
C GLU A 110 -22.39 -4.74 -12.16
N VAL A 111 -23.15 -4.14 -11.24
CA VAL A 111 -24.57 -3.84 -11.44
C VAL A 111 -24.82 -2.91 -12.65
N LEU A 112 -23.96 -1.93 -12.87
CA LEU A 112 -24.06 -1.00 -14.00
C LEU A 112 -23.59 -1.61 -15.33
N ILE A 113 -22.78 -2.67 -15.31
CA ILE A 113 -22.40 -3.41 -16.51
C ILE A 113 -23.52 -4.38 -16.91
N GLU A 114 -24.18 -5.01 -15.91
CA GLU A 114 -25.27 -5.96 -16.15
C GLU A 114 -26.58 -5.29 -16.62
N LYS A 115 -26.81 -4.03 -16.25
CA LYS A 115 -28.05 -3.29 -16.56
C LYS A 115 -27.85 -2.20 -17.59
#